data_AF-A0A9D7IG84-F1
#
_entry.id   AF-A0A9D7IG84-F1
#
_cell.length_a   1.000
_cell.length_b   1.000
_cell.length_c   1.000
_cell.angle_alpha   90.00
_cell.angle_beta   90.00
_cell.angle_gamma   90.00
#
_symmetry.space_group_name_H-M   'P 1'
#
loop_
_entity.id
_entity.type
_entity.pdbx_description
1 polymer ?
#
loop_
_entity_poly.entity_id
_entity_poly.type
_entity_poly.pdbx_seq_one_letter_code
_entity_poly.pdbx_strand_id
1 'polypeptide(L)'
;MANRSTAVRVFVTSNGAGDVPWVGGMLTVTVDGTEITPAGGLAPIGPTTAVDSPSRNLEGNALVFELPGPNGITESSDVDFEVTVSYSNDPDETNNTFRVDNLNFEQRETPTLLFTRVDYTPSGLGLSPLADVQAGMGDLFVRGIYPVRDGDSDLYNESTLPTIAFSNDQFSNDTIDGNDGSDLLGVLSTLRFLEVFFSGHPNNSTFIYGWVNGNPISGNGLGSVGGFQAFGNTDLTRHQRTLAHELGHNFGLNHNSRTITPDVGWDVGARLENNPAANNTTGRIKATTMNDIMVGGQLTNSAWVDVTTYSFFESSSSILGASPMMADGQAGNVLAVQGYFDPQGQTLLSLKPSLRLDGKIDPPKTPDAAPFPWSSPTTRARNRASPSTHRFAGIARTTNWNTGFSKCSSPSLPI
;
A
#
# COMPACT_ATOMS: atom_id res chain seq x y z
N MET A 1 -2.31 -10.76 11.82
CA MET A 1 -3.22 -9.60 11.64
C MET A 1 -4.63 -10.11 11.46
N ALA A 2 -5.59 -9.58 12.23
CA ALA A 2 -7.01 -9.93 12.12
C ALA A 2 -7.60 -9.59 10.73
N ASN A 3 -8.53 -10.43 10.25
CA ASN A 3 -9.25 -10.30 8.97
C ASN A 3 -8.41 -10.18 7.68
N ARG A 4 -7.08 -10.36 7.77
CA ARG A 4 -6.19 -10.49 6.61
C ARG A 4 -6.31 -11.90 6.04
N SER A 5 -6.13 -12.05 4.72
CA SER A 5 -6.04 -13.39 4.13
C SER A 5 -4.86 -14.16 4.71
N THR A 6 -5.11 -15.42 5.08
CA THR A 6 -4.11 -16.28 5.72
C THR A 6 -3.99 -17.57 4.93
N ALA A 7 -2.77 -18.04 4.72
CA ALA A 7 -2.51 -19.40 4.26
C ALA A 7 -1.93 -20.23 5.40
N VAL A 8 -2.42 -21.45 5.53
CA VAL A 8 -1.90 -22.46 6.45
C VAL A 8 -1.32 -23.58 5.61
N ARG A 9 -0.02 -23.85 5.80
CA ARG A 9 0.70 -24.90 5.09
C ARG A 9 1.13 -25.96 6.09
N VAL A 10 0.58 -27.15 5.97
CA VAL A 10 0.90 -28.29 6.84
C VAL A 10 1.75 -29.27 6.07
N PHE A 11 3.02 -29.39 6.48
CA PHE A 11 3.96 -30.34 5.89
C PHE A 11 3.73 -31.70 6.55
N VAL A 12 3.28 -32.67 5.75
CA VAL A 12 2.99 -34.03 6.23
C VAL A 12 4.17 -34.93 5.91
N THR A 13 4.66 -35.65 6.92
CA THR A 13 5.77 -36.59 6.77
C THR A 13 5.26 -38.03 6.77
N SER A 14 5.82 -38.87 5.90
CA SER A 14 5.47 -40.30 5.83
C SER A 14 6.26 -41.18 6.82
N ASN A 15 7.16 -40.59 7.61
CA ASN A 15 7.90 -41.25 8.69
C ASN A 15 8.61 -42.55 8.28
N GLY A 16 9.25 -42.55 7.11
CA GLY A 16 10.03 -43.66 6.58
C GLY A 16 9.24 -44.63 5.71
N ALA A 17 7.95 -44.37 5.43
CA ALA A 17 7.13 -45.19 4.53
C ALA A 17 7.35 -44.90 3.04
N GLY A 18 8.26 -43.96 2.70
CA GLY A 18 8.42 -43.44 1.33
C GLY A 18 7.31 -42.45 0.97
N ASP A 19 7.17 -42.13 -0.32
CA ASP A 19 6.17 -41.15 -0.77
C ASP A 19 4.74 -41.71 -0.64
N VAL A 20 3.89 -41.05 0.16
CA VAL A 20 2.48 -41.42 0.35
C VAL A 20 1.60 -40.40 -0.38
N PRO A 21 1.01 -40.75 -1.53
CA PRO A 21 0.21 -39.81 -2.31
C PRO A 21 -1.22 -39.71 -1.75
N TRP A 22 -1.93 -38.66 -2.20
CA TRP A 22 -3.36 -38.46 -1.92
C TRP A 22 -3.71 -38.29 -0.44
N VAL A 23 -2.78 -37.71 0.34
CA VAL A 23 -3.04 -37.33 1.73
C VAL A 23 -3.94 -36.09 1.73
N GLY A 24 -5.02 -36.15 2.49
CA GLY A 24 -5.95 -35.04 2.70
C GLY A 24 -5.91 -34.53 4.14
N GLY A 25 -6.81 -33.62 4.47
CA GLY A 25 -7.04 -33.19 5.85
C GLY A 25 -8.13 -32.14 5.95
N MET A 26 -8.39 -31.68 7.17
CA MET A 26 -9.33 -30.60 7.48
C MET A 26 -8.67 -29.62 8.44
N LEU A 27 -8.82 -28.32 8.18
CA LEU A 27 -8.41 -27.25 9.08
C LEU A 27 -9.60 -26.76 9.88
N THR A 28 -9.45 -26.73 11.19
CA THR A 28 -10.36 -26.08 12.13
C THR A 28 -9.67 -24.84 12.69
N VAL A 29 -10.35 -23.69 12.66
CA VAL A 29 -9.85 -22.46 13.28
C VAL A 29 -10.80 -22.01 14.37
N THR A 30 -10.25 -21.76 15.55
CA THR A 30 -10.99 -21.31 16.74
C THR A 30 -10.48 -19.95 17.18
N VAL A 31 -11.38 -19.05 17.55
CA VAL A 31 -11.07 -17.72 18.11
C VAL A 31 -11.83 -17.58 19.42
N ASP A 32 -11.12 -17.36 20.53
CA ASP A 32 -11.69 -17.27 21.88
C ASP A 32 -12.60 -18.48 22.20
N GLY A 33 -12.14 -19.68 21.87
CA GLY A 33 -12.90 -20.93 22.04
C GLY A 33 -14.08 -21.13 21.08
N THR A 34 -14.33 -20.22 20.12
CA THR A 34 -15.40 -20.33 19.12
C THR A 34 -14.85 -20.71 17.75
N GLU A 35 -15.33 -21.82 17.17
CA GLU A 35 -14.97 -22.21 15.80
C GLU A 35 -15.51 -21.21 14.77
N ILE A 36 -14.64 -20.75 13.88
CA ILE A 36 -14.98 -19.83 12.78
C ILE A 36 -15.00 -20.52 11.40
N THR A 37 -14.47 -21.73 11.31
CA THR A 37 -14.54 -22.57 10.11
C THR A 37 -15.93 -23.22 9.96
N PRO A 38 -16.32 -23.65 8.74
CA PRO A 38 -17.55 -24.42 8.54
C PRO A 38 -17.55 -25.70 9.37
N ALA A 39 -18.74 -26.18 9.77
CA ALA A 39 -18.88 -27.45 10.48
C ALA A 39 -18.24 -28.60 9.67
N GLY A 40 -17.26 -29.28 10.29
CA GLY A 40 -16.43 -30.31 9.64
C GLY A 40 -15.08 -29.82 9.13
N GLY A 41 -14.75 -28.54 9.34
CA GLY A 41 -13.49 -27.91 8.97
C GLY A 41 -13.45 -27.41 7.53
N LEU A 42 -12.34 -26.75 7.19
CA LEU A 42 -11.99 -26.28 5.87
C LEU A 42 -11.10 -27.31 5.16
N ALA A 43 -11.50 -27.75 3.97
CA ALA A 43 -10.69 -28.64 3.14
C ALA A 43 -9.49 -27.90 2.51
N PRO A 44 -8.38 -28.60 2.23
CA PRO A 44 -7.24 -28.00 1.52
C PRO A 44 -7.60 -27.73 0.07
N ILE A 45 -6.84 -26.85 -0.59
CA ILE A 45 -6.96 -26.55 -2.02
C ILE A 45 -6.78 -27.81 -2.88
N GLY A 46 -5.96 -28.74 -2.41
CA GLY A 46 -5.77 -30.05 -3.01
C GLY A 46 -5.10 -31.02 -2.05
N PRO A 47 -5.12 -32.32 -2.37
CA PRO A 47 -4.36 -33.32 -1.63
C PRO A 47 -2.86 -33.08 -1.81
N THR A 48 -2.07 -33.69 -0.93
CA THR A 48 -0.61 -33.61 -0.97
C THR A 48 0.04 -34.99 -1.07
N THR A 49 1.33 -35.01 -1.34
CA THR A 49 2.17 -36.20 -1.17
C THR A 49 2.97 -36.03 0.11
N ALA A 50 2.73 -36.88 1.10
CA ALA A 50 3.58 -36.93 2.29
C ALA A 50 4.92 -37.57 1.93
N VAL A 51 6.00 -36.93 2.33
CA VAL A 51 7.38 -37.33 2.03
C VAL A 51 8.23 -37.24 3.30
N ASP A 52 9.35 -37.95 3.36
CA ASP A 52 10.20 -37.98 4.57
C ASP A 52 10.85 -36.62 4.90
N SER A 53 11.09 -35.79 3.89
CA SER A 53 11.74 -34.48 4.04
C SER A 53 11.02 -33.43 3.19
N PRO A 54 9.85 -32.94 3.66
CA PRO A 54 9.02 -32.04 2.88
C PRO A 54 9.73 -30.71 2.63
N SER A 55 9.69 -30.25 1.39
CA SER A 55 10.32 -28.99 0.99
C SER A 55 9.33 -27.83 1.03
N ARG A 56 9.72 -26.74 1.70
CA ARG A 56 8.93 -25.48 1.70
C ARG A 56 8.80 -24.87 0.31
N ASN A 57 9.68 -25.22 -0.62
CA ASN A 57 9.69 -24.73 -2.00
C ASN A 57 8.68 -25.44 -2.92
N LEU A 58 8.06 -26.53 -2.46
CA LEU A 58 7.15 -27.34 -3.26
C LEU A 58 5.73 -27.27 -2.68
N GLU A 59 4.76 -26.87 -3.50
CA GLU A 59 3.36 -26.75 -3.07
C GLU A 59 2.79 -28.13 -2.73
N GLY A 60 3.08 -29.13 -3.57
CA GLY A 60 2.65 -30.52 -3.38
C GLY A 60 3.35 -31.30 -2.26
N ASN A 61 4.11 -30.64 -1.38
CA ASN A 61 4.68 -31.23 -0.15
C ASN A 61 3.95 -30.74 1.11
N ALA A 62 2.90 -29.95 0.97
CA ALA A 62 2.06 -29.51 2.06
C ALA A 62 0.57 -29.71 1.74
N LEU A 63 -0.25 -29.95 2.76
CA LEU A 63 -1.66 -29.60 2.72
C LEU A 63 -1.75 -28.08 2.82
N VAL A 64 -2.47 -27.47 1.89
CA VAL A 64 -2.54 -26.03 1.76
C VAL A 64 -3.98 -25.60 1.98
N PHE A 65 -4.19 -24.77 2.99
CA PHE A 65 -5.48 -24.17 3.29
C PHE A 65 -5.37 -22.66 3.11
N GLU A 66 -6.37 -22.07 2.48
CA GLU A 66 -6.46 -20.62 2.32
C GLU A 66 -7.74 -20.10 2.97
N LEU A 67 -7.58 -19.06 3.78
CA LEU A 67 -8.64 -18.33 4.46
C LEU A 67 -8.65 -16.92 3.87
N PRO A 68 -9.36 -16.67 2.76
CA PRO A 68 -9.45 -15.35 2.15
C PRO A 68 -10.06 -14.33 3.12
N GLY A 69 -9.47 -13.13 3.20
CA GLY A 69 -9.95 -12.02 4.01
C GLY A 69 -11.20 -11.37 3.39
N PRO A 70 -12.15 -10.88 4.21
CA PRO A 70 -12.22 -11.06 5.66
C PRO A 70 -12.58 -12.52 6.01
N ASN A 71 -11.76 -13.16 6.85
CA ASN A 71 -11.88 -14.59 7.18
C ASN A 71 -12.55 -14.85 8.53
N GLY A 72 -13.02 -13.81 9.23
CA GLY A 72 -13.66 -13.94 10.54
C GLY A 72 -12.69 -14.10 11.71
N ILE A 73 -11.36 -14.14 11.48
CA ILE A 73 -10.38 -14.08 12.57
C ILE A 73 -10.33 -12.64 13.09
N THR A 74 -10.96 -12.41 14.24
CA THR A 74 -10.94 -11.11 14.94
C THR A 74 -9.66 -10.93 15.74
N GLU A 75 -9.49 -9.74 16.33
CA GLU A 75 -8.41 -9.53 17.29
C GLU A 75 -8.59 -10.39 18.52
N SER A 76 -7.56 -11.18 18.84
CA SER A 76 -7.53 -12.10 19.96
C SER A 76 -6.09 -12.58 20.20
N SER A 77 -5.78 -12.96 21.44
CA SER A 77 -4.58 -13.70 21.81
C SER A 77 -4.80 -15.22 21.89
N ASP A 78 -6.01 -15.68 21.58
CA ASP A 78 -6.50 -17.05 21.66
C ASP A 78 -7.05 -17.48 20.30
N VAL A 79 -6.17 -17.49 19.30
CA VAL A 79 -6.47 -18.05 17.97
C VAL A 79 -5.74 -19.38 17.81
N ASP A 80 -6.52 -20.43 17.59
CA ASP A 80 -6.01 -21.79 17.48
C ASP A 80 -6.24 -22.34 16.07
N PHE A 81 -5.23 -23.03 15.56
CA PHE A 81 -5.28 -23.72 14.28
C PHE A 81 -5.06 -25.21 14.54
N GLU A 82 -6.06 -26.02 14.24
CA GLU A 82 -5.99 -27.49 14.34
C GLU A 82 -6.14 -28.09 12.95
N VAL A 83 -5.24 -29.01 12.58
CA VAL A 83 -5.34 -29.76 11.34
C VAL A 83 -5.41 -31.24 11.64
N THR A 84 -6.45 -31.88 11.12
CA THR A 84 -6.64 -33.32 11.15
C THR A 84 -6.34 -33.89 9.77
N VAL A 85 -5.25 -34.64 9.65
CA VAL A 85 -4.81 -35.34 8.45
C VAL A 85 -5.67 -36.57 8.23
N SER A 86 -5.94 -36.89 6.97
CA SER A 86 -6.73 -38.07 6.60
C SER A 86 -6.06 -38.85 5.48
N TYR A 87 -5.86 -40.16 5.69
CA TYR A 87 -5.39 -41.09 4.68
C TYR A 87 -6.11 -42.44 4.84
N SER A 88 -6.63 -43.02 3.75
CA SER A 88 -7.54 -44.17 3.83
C SER A 88 -6.89 -45.48 4.28
N ASN A 89 -5.57 -45.57 4.21
CA ASN A 89 -4.81 -46.76 4.62
C ASN A 89 -3.85 -46.44 5.76
N ASP A 90 -4.19 -45.47 6.60
CA ASP A 90 -3.39 -45.14 7.76
C ASP A 90 -3.55 -46.22 8.85
N PRO A 91 -2.48 -46.93 9.22
CA PRO A 91 -2.54 -47.91 10.30
C PRO A 91 -2.65 -47.28 11.70
N ASP A 92 -2.39 -45.98 11.86
CA ASP A 92 -2.37 -45.28 13.15
C ASP A 92 -2.95 -43.86 13.06
N GLU A 93 -4.26 -43.75 13.30
CA GLU A 93 -4.95 -42.45 13.29
C GLU A 93 -4.63 -41.57 14.51
N THR A 94 -3.89 -42.05 15.51
CA THR A 94 -3.62 -41.29 16.74
C THR A 94 -2.63 -40.15 16.56
N ASN A 95 -1.88 -40.15 15.45
CA ASN A 95 -0.87 -39.15 15.12
C ASN A 95 -1.33 -38.13 14.06
N ASN A 96 -2.60 -38.20 13.65
CA ASN A 96 -3.13 -37.41 12.54
C ASN A 96 -3.56 -36.00 12.88
N THR A 97 -3.50 -35.59 14.15
CA THR A 97 -3.90 -34.24 14.57
C THR A 97 -2.69 -33.43 14.99
N PHE A 98 -2.59 -32.21 14.46
CA PHE A 98 -1.59 -31.23 14.88
C PHE A 98 -2.28 -29.90 15.17
N ARG A 99 -1.87 -29.23 16.25
CA ARG A 99 -2.46 -27.97 16.68
C ARG A 99 -1.41 -26.94 17.04
N VAL A 100 -1.68 -25.68 16.71
CA VAL A 100 -0.94 -24.52 17.17
C VAL A 100 -1.91 -23.63 17.93
N ASP A 101 -1.59 -23.37 19.19
CA ASP A 101 -2.48 -22.70 20.13
C ASP A 101 -2.03 -21.29 20.48
N ASN A 102 -2.98 -20.46 20.92
CA ASN A 102 -2.76 -19.12 21.48
C ASN A 102 -1.97 -18.20 20.54
N LEU A 103 -2.32 -18.20 19.25
CA LEU A 103 -1.73 -17.24 18.31
C LEU A 103 -2.33 -15.85 18.53
N ASN A 104 -1.45 -14.85 18.51
CA ASN A 104 -1.85 -13.46 18.62
C ASN A 104 -2.24 -12.90 17.24
N PHE A 105 -3.48 -12.46 17.13
CA PHE A 105 -3.99 -11.69 16.01
C PHE A 105 -4.34 -10.29 16.48
N GLU A 106 -3.60 -9.30 15.99
CA GLU A 106 -3.84 -7.89 16.31
C GLU A 106 -4.78 -7.26 15.30
N GLN A 107 -5.67 -6.37 15.77
CA GLN A 107 -6.42 -5.48 14.91
C GLN A 107 -5.50 -4.32 14.50
N ARG A 108 -5.22 -4.22 13.20
CA ARG A 108 -4.46 -3.09 12.63
C ARG A 108 -5.37 -2.18 11.81
N GLU A 109 -5.06 -0.89 11.79
CA GLU A 109 -5.72 0.05 10.89
C GLU A 109 -5.26 -0.18 9.46
N THR A 110 -6.18 -0.06 8.51
CA THR A 110 -5.85 -0.14 7.09
C THR A 110 -5.43 1.26 6.62
N PRO A 111 -4.24 1.43 6.01
CA PRO A 111 -3.87 2.71 5.42
C PRO A 111 -4.81 3.03 4.25
N THR A 112 -5.12 4.30 4.05
CA THR A 112 -5.85 4.76 2.86
C THR A 112 -4.86 5.06 1.75
N LEU A 113 -4.83 4.23 0.71
CA LEU A 113 -4.01 4.44 -0.47
C LEU A 113 -4.86 5.07 -1.58
N LEU A 114 -4.74 6.37 -1.75
CA LEU A 114 -5.39 7.05 -2.86
C LEU A 114 -4.56 6.89 -4.13
N PHE A 115 -5.20 6.76 -5.28
CA PHE A 115 -4.53 6.87 -6.56
C PHE A 115 -5.13 7.99 -7.42
N THR A 116 -4.30 8.59 -8.26
CA THR A 116 -4.74 9.50 -9.31
C THR A 116 -4.04 9.15 -10.62
N ARG A 117 -4.67 9.49 -11.75
CA ARG A 117 -4.06 9.34 -13.07
C ARG A 117 -3.37 10.64 -13.46
N VAL A 118 -2.15 10.51 -13.95
CA VAL A 118 -1.29 11.62 -14.37
C VAL A 118 -1.18 11.57 -15.89
N ASP A 119 -1.72 12.59 -16.55
CA ASP A 119 -1.47 12.86 -17.96
C ASP A 119 -0.12 13.57 -18.08
N TYR A 120 0.94 12.79 -18.32
CA TYR A 120 2.26 13.33 -18.63
C TYR A 120 2.30 13.75 -20.11
N THR A 121 1.95 15.00 -20.35
CA THR A 121 1.68 15.51 -21.70
C THR A 121 2.84 15.38 -22.70
N PRO A 122 4.13 15.50 -22.32
CA PRO A 122 5.27 15.30 -23.24
C PRO A 122 5.28 13.91 -23.86
N SER A 123 4.89 12.87 -23.11
CA SER A 123 4.83 11.50 -23.67
C SER A 123 3.79 11.30 -24.78
N GLY A 124 2.76 12.17 -24.83
CA GLY A 124 1.63 12.03 -25.76
C GLY A 124 0.74 10.79 -25.53
N LEU A 125 0.97 10.02 -24.45
CA LEU A 125 0.24 8.78 -24.17
C LEU A 125 -1.11 9.00 -23.48
N GLY A 126 -1.38 10.22 -23.00
CA GLY A 126 -2.60 10.56 -22.27
C GLY A 126 -2.69 9.89 -20.89
N LEU A 127 -3.90 9.84 -20.35
CA LEU A 127 -4.18 9.21 -19.05
C LEU A 127 -4.05 7.68 -19.12
N SER A 128 -3.57 7.09 -18.03
CA SER A 128 -3.59 5.64 -17.82
C SER A 128 -5.02 5.08 -17.96
N PRO A 129 -5.21 3.92 -18.65
CA PRO A 129 -6.49 3.24 -18.67
C PRO A 129 -6.92 2.85 -17.24
N LEU A 130 -8.18 3.14 -16.89
CA LEU A 130 -8.69 2.84 -15.54
C LEU A 130 -8.61 1.34 -15.21
N ALA A 131 -8.80 0.48 -16.22
CA ALA A 131 -8.71 -0.97 -16.09
C ALA A 131 -7.34 -1.45 -15.57
N ASP A 132 -6.26 -0.69 -15.80
CA ASP A 132 -4.91 -1.08 -15.38
C ASP A 132 -4.58 -0.62 -13.96
N VAL A 133 -5.32 0.36 -13.43
CA VAL A 133 -4.95 1.08 -12.20
C VAL A 133 -6.00 0.99 -11.10
N GLN A 134 -7.22 0.55 -11.41
CA GLN A 134 -8.32 0.42 -10.45
C GLN A 134 -8.07 -0.68 -9.40
N ALA A 135 -8.88 -0.67 -8.34
CA ALA A 135 -8.86 -1.71 -7.32
C ALA A 135 -9.04 -3.11 -7.92
N GLY A 136 -8.27 -4.07 -7.40
CA GLY A 136 -8.20 -5.43 -7.94
C GLY A 136 -7.28 -5.58 -9.15
N MET A 137 -6.66 -4.49 -9.63
CA MET A 137 -5.65 -4.51 -10.70
C MET A 137 -4.38 -3.78 -10.27
N GLY A 138 -4.48 -2.52 -9.86
CA GLY A 138 -3.32 -1.72 -9.45
C GLY A 138 -2.69 -2.17 -8.13
N ASP A 139 -3.51 -2.63 -7.19
CA ASP A 139 -3.14 -2.88 -5.79
C ASP A 139 -2.95 -4.36 -5.42
N LEU A 140 -3.10 -5.29 -6.36
CA LEU A 140 -2.99 -6.73 -6.08
C LEU A 140 -1.67 -7.11 -5.41
N PHE A 141 -0.56 -6.50 -5.86
CA PHE A 141 0.75 -6.76 -5.27
C PHE A 141 0.83 -6.23 -3.84
N VAL A 142 0.26 -5.05 -3.57
CA VAL A 142 0.18 -4.49 -2.20
C VAL A 142 -0.61 -5.43 -1.30
N ARG A 143 -1.80 -5.89 -1.72
CA ARG A 143 -2.59 -6.86 -0.95
C ARG A 143 -1.82 -8.16 -0.69
N GLY A 144 -1.05 -8.62 -1.68
CA GLY A 144 -0.22 -9.83 -1.58
C GLY A 144 0.91 -9.73 -0.56
N ILE A 145 1.54 -8.56 -0.40
CA ILE A 145 2.81 -8.45 0.36
C ILE A 145 2.81 -7.52 1.57
N TYR A 146 1.87 -6.59 1.69
CA TYR A 146 1.79 -5.70 2.85
C TYR A 146 0.84 -6.28 3.88
N PRO A 147 1.08 -6.13 5.19
CA PRO A 147 0.18 -6.58 6.26
C PRO A 147 -1.06 -5.68 6.35
N VAL A 148 -1.92 -5.75 5.34
CA VAL A 148 -3.19 -5.01 5.20
C VAL A 148 -4.38 -5.97 5.16
N ARG A 149 -5.59 -5.43 5.31
CA ARG A 149 -6.84 -6.20 5.19
C ARG A 149 -7.20 -6.34 3.71
N ASP A 150 -7.01 -7.54 3.17
CA ASP A 150 -7.17 -7.84 1.74
C ASP A 150 -8.58 -7.59 1.19
N GLY A 151 -9.62 -7.53 2.04
CA GLY A 151 -11.00 -7.23 1.63
C GLY A 151 -11.47 -5.82 2.00
N ASP A 152 -10.59 -4.97 2.52
CA ASP A 152 -10.97 -3.63 2.95
C ASP A 152 -11.17 -2.71 1.74
N SER A 153 -12.36 -2.11 1.67
CA SER A 153 -12.74 -1.16 0.63
C SER A 153 -11.97 0.15 0.74
N ASP A 154 -11.49 0.50 1.94
CA ASP A 154 -10.83 1.77 2.19
C ASP A 154 -9.33 1.72 1.87
N LEU A 155 -8.78 0.51 1.62
CA LEU A 155 -7.37 0.30 1.34
C LEU A 155 -6.90 1.06 0.09
N TYR A 156 -7.62 0.97 -1.03
CA TYR A 156 -7.15 1.48 -2.31
C TYR A 156 -8.29 2.07 -3.15
N ASN A 157 -8.27 3.39 -3.33
CA ASN A 157 -9.38 4.15 -3.92
C ASN A 157 -8.89 5.23 -4.88
N GLU A 158 -9.70 5.55 -5.90
CA GLU A 158 -9.43 6.71 -6.74
C GLU A 158 -9.61 7.99 -5.91
N SER A 159 -8.70 8.94 -6.10
CA SER A 159 -8.80 10.29 -5.54
C SER A 159 -10.10 10.94 -6.02
N THR A 160 -10.80 11.62 -5.11
CA THR A 160 -12.00 12.43 -5.42
C THR A 160 -11.65 13.73 -6.15
N LEU A 161 -10.37 14.10 -6.17
CA LEU A 161 -9.85 15.26 -6.87
C LEU A 161 -9.51 14.92 -8.34
N PRO A 162 -9.54 15.92 -9.25
CA PRO A 162 -9.29 15.69 -10.67
C PRO A 162 -7.92 15.05 -10.96
N THR A 163 -7.85 14.35 -12.10
CA THR A 163 -6.60 13.85 -12.67
C THR A 163 -5.60 14.98 -12.90
N ILE A 164 -4.31 14.68 -12.79
CA ILE A 164 -3.25 15.67 -12.92
C ILE A 164 -2.81 15.77 -14.39
N ALA A 165 -2.71 16.98 -14.93
CA ALA A 165 -1.93 17.24 -16.13
C ALA A 165 -0.52 17.70 -15.71
N PHE A 166 0.51 17.00 -16.16
CA PHE A 166 1.90 17.27 -15.82
C PHE A 166 2.73 17.45 -17.09
N SER A 167 3.44 18.56 -17.20
CA SER A 167 4.13 18.96 -18.43
C SER A 167 5.59 19.36 -18.24
N ASN A 168 6.16 19.16 -17.05
CA ASN A 168 7.57 19.46 -16.83
C ASN A 168 8.40 18.38 -17.51
N ASP A 169 9.26 18.81 -18.43
CA ASP A 169 10.25 18.00 -19.13
C ASP A 169 11.53 18.84 -19.24
N GLN A 170 12.32 18.83 -18.17
CA GLN A 170 13.48 19.70 -18.04
C GLN A 170 14.52 19.42 -19.13
N PHE A 171 14.62 18.16 -19.59
CA PHE A 171 15.63 17.73 -20.55
C PHE A 171 15.08 17.59 -21.98
N SER A 172 13.80 17.86 -22.20
CA SER A 172 13.14 17.75 -23.51
C SER A 172 13.33 16.37 -24.14
N ASN A 173 13.17 15.33 -23.32
CA ASN A 173 13.41 13.93 -23.69
C ASN A 173 12.18 13.03 -23.49
N ASP A 174 11.00 13.63 -23.28
CA ASP A 174 9.72 12.94 -23.06
C ASP A 174 9.78 11.93 -21.89
N THR A 175 10.68 12.16 -20.92
CA THR A 175 10.92 11.25 -19.79
C THR A 175 10.90 12.04 -18.49
N ILE A 176 10.17 11.54 -17.49
CA ILE A 176 10.22 12.07 -16.13
C ILE A 176 11.53 11.60 -15.49
N ASP A 177 12.49 12.51 -15.37
CA ASP A 177 13.78 12.25 -14.74
C ASP A 177 14.28 13.48 -13.95
N GLY A 178 15.41 13.34 -13.27
CA GLY A 178 16.02 14.44 -12.51
C GLY A 178 15.04 15.19 -11.60
N ASN A 179 14.84 16.48 -11.87
CA ASN A 179 13.94 17.31 -11.06
C ASN A 179 12.46 17.17 -11.44
N ASP A 180 12.12 16.65 -12.61
CA ASP A 180 10.72 16.47 -13.05
C ASP A 180 10.00 15.51 -12.10
N GLY A 181 10.69 14.45 -11.67
CA GLY A 181 10.15 13.53 -10.66
C GLY A 181 9.92 14.21 -9.30
N SER A 182 10.87 15.05 -8.86
CA SER A 182 10.71 15.81 -7.61
C SER A 182 9.53 16.80 -7.66
N ASP A 183 9.26 17.35 -8.84
CA ASP A 183 8.14 18.25 -9.08
C ASP A 183 6.80 17.53 -9.09
N LEU A 184 6.71 16.39 -9.77
CA LEU A 184 5.50 15.57 -9.75
C LEU A 184 5.16 15.11 -8.32
N LEU A 185 6.15 14.72 -7.52
CA LEU A 185 5.94 14.46 -6.09
C LEU A 185 5.44 15.69 -5.34
N GLY A 186 5.90 16.89 -5.68
CA GLY A 186 5.38 18.14 -5.13
C GLY A 186 3.89 18.30 -5.42
N VAL A 187 3.48 18.12 -6.68
CA VAL A 187 2.07 18.18 -7.10
C VAL A 187 1.22 17.16 -6.34
N LEU A 188 1.65 15.90 -6.29
CA LEU A 188 0.97 14.81 -5.58
C LEU A 188 0.86 15.08 -4.07
N SER A 189 1.91 15.63 -3.45
CA SER A 189 1.89 16.02 -2.03
C SER A 189 0.79 17.05 -1.75
N THR A 190 0.57 18.00 -2.66
CA THR A 190 -0.54 18.96 -2.53
C THR A 190 -1.89 18.31 -2.77
N LEU A 191 -2.01 17.45 -3.79
CA LEU A 191 -3.26 16.74 -4.04
C LEU A 191 -3.70 15.93 -2.81
N ARG A 192 -2.77 15.18 -2.21
CA ARG A 192 -3.00 14.47 -0.95
C ARG A 192 -3.40 15.41 0.18
N PHE A 193 -2.70 16.53 0.36
CA PHE A 193 -3.03 17.48 1.42
C PHE A 193 -4.47 17.97 1.29
N LEU A 194 -4.92 18.23 0.06
CA LEU A 194 -6.29 18.66 -0.21
C LEU A 194 -7.28 17.51 0.06
N GLU A 195 -6.98 16.27 -0.32
CA GLU A 195 -7.81 15.11 0.00
C GLU A 195 -7.99 14.92 1.52
N VAL A 196 -6.89 14.95 2.27
CA VAL A 196 -6.93 14.86 3.73
C VAL A 196 -7.75 16.00 4.31
N PHE A 197 -7.56 17.22 3.78
CA PHE A 197 -8.23 18.41 4.29
C PHE A 197 -9.74 18.44 3.99
N PHE A 198 -10.18 18.04 2.80
CA PHE A 198 -11.59 18.13 2.40
C PHE A 198 -12.40 16.87 2.69
N SER A 199 -11.79 15.70 2.56
CA SER A 199 -12.48 14.41 2.67
C SER A 199 -12.40 13.84 4.09
N GLY A 200 -11.63 14.47 4.99
CA GLY A 200 -11.50 14.07 6.39
C GLY A 200 -10.71 12.79 6.62
N HIS A 201 -9.94 12.34 5.62
CA HIS A 201 -9.07 11.18 5.78
C HIS A 201 -7.99 11.44 6.87
N PRO A 202 -7.54 10.42 7.62
CA PRO A 202 -6.51 10.61 8.62
C PRO A 202 -5.19 10.98 7.96
N ASN A 203 -4.59 12.08 8.40
CA ASN A 203 -3.38 12.61 7.75
C ASN A 203 -2.25 11.57 7.73
N ASN A 204 -1.89 10.97 8.86
CA ASN A 204 -0.69 10.12 8.95
C ASN A 204 -0.84 8.69 8.38
N SER A 205 -2.02 8.29 7.91
CA SER A 205 -2.26 6.98 7.27
C SER A 205 -2.84 7.08 5.86
N THR A 206 -2.98 8.30 5.33
CA THR A 206 -3.37 8.53 3.93
C THR A 206 -2.14 8.72 3.06
N PHE A 207 -2.03 7.94 2.00
CA PHE A 207 -0.99 8.01 0.98
C PHE A 207 -1.63 8.34 -0.38
N ILE A 208 -0.84 8.88 -1.31
CA ILE A 208 -1.28 9.08 -2.68
C ILE A 208 -0.26 8.52 -3.69
N TYR A 209 -0.77 7.86 -4.72
CA TYR A 209 0.03 7.34 -5.82
C TYR A 209 -0.41 7.92 -7.17
N GLY A 210 0.53 8.46 -7.93
CA GLY A 210 0.30 8.91 -9.31
C GLY A 210 0.61 7.80 -10.33
N TRP A 211 -0.36 7.43 -11.15
CA TRP A 211 -0.15 6.54 -12.30
C TRP A 211 0.13 7.34 -13.56
N VAL A 212 1.30 7.10 -14.17
CA VAL A 212 1.70 7.67 -15.46
C VAL A 212 1.55 6.60 -16.54
N ASN A 213 0.93 6.93 -17.68
CA ASN A 213 0.68 5.94 -18.73
C ASN A 213 1.97 5.49 -19.43
N GLY A 214 2.13 4.19 -19.71
CA GLY A 214 3.30 3.62 -20.37
C GLY A 214 4.49 3.45 -19.44
N ASN A 215 5.69 3.87 -19.86
CA ASN A 215 6.86 4.04 -18.99
C ASN A 215 7.75 5.24 -19.40
N PRO A 216 7.23 6.48 -19.40
CA PRO A 216 8.03 7.67 -19.64
C PRO A 216 8.70 8.14 -18.34
N ILE A 217 9.35 7.23 -17.61
CA ILE A 217 10.03 7.52 -16.34
C ILE A 217 11.44 6.95 -16.43
N SER A 218 12.44 7.71 -16.01
CA SER A 218 13.79 7.17 -15.81
C SER A 218 13.76 6.20 -14.63
N GLY A 219 13.74 4.91 -14.94
CA GLY A 219 13.55 3.83 -13.96
C GLY A 219 12.13 3.26 -14.00
N ASN A 220 11.53 3.14 -12.81
CA ASN A 220 10.20 2.53 -12.63
C ASN A 220 9.19 3.49 -11.99
N GLY A 221 9.66 4.36 -11.11
CA GLY A 221 8.84 5.24 -10.29
C GLY A 221 9.73 6.04 -9.35
N LEU A 222 9.09 6.84 -8.51
CA LEU A 222 9.77 7.59 -7.47
C LEU A 222 8.84 7.79 -6.27
N GLY A 223 9.30 7.42 -5.09
CA GLY A 223 8.67 7.66 -3.80
C GLY A 223 9.50 8.58 -2.92
N SER A 224 8.85 9.44 -2.15
CA SER A 224 9.54 10.18 -1.08
C SER A 224 9.79 9.27 0.11
N VAL A 225 11.05 9.12 0.52
CA VAL A 225 11.41 8.34 1.72
C VAL A 225 10.82 8.99 2.97
N GLY A 226 9.95 8.28 3.69
CA GLY A 226 9.19 8.80 4.83
C GLY A 226 8.15 9.87 4.46
N GLY A 227 7.83 10.01 3.16
CA GLY A 227 6.76 10.86 2.67
C GLY A 227 5.44 10.10 2.54
N PHE A 228 4.45 10.71 1.88
CA PHE A 228 3.13 10.11 1.69
C PHE A 228 2.68 10.10 0.23
N GLN A 229 3.64 10.28 -0.67
CA GLN A 229 3.39 10.41 -2.08
C GLN A 229 4.45 9.67 -2.87
N ALA A 230 3.98 9.01 -3.90
CA ALA A 230 4.79 8.26 -4.84
C ALA A 230 4.13 8.33 -6.21
N PHE A 231 4.88 8.02 -7.25
CA PHE A 231 4.32 7.77 -8.57
C PHE A 231 5.10 6.67 -9.28
N GLY A 232 4.48 6.13 -10.30
CA GLY A 232 5.12 5.21 -11.22
C GLY A 232 4.30 5.06 -12.48
N ASN A 233 4.52 3.96 -13.17
CA ASN A 233 4.06 3.79 -14.54
C ASN A 233 3.02 2.67 -14.68
N THR A 234 2.41 2.52 -15.87
CA THR A 234 1.51 1.40 -16.20
C THR A 234 2.15 0.36 -17.11
N ASP A 235 3.48 0.27 -17.14
CA ASP A 235 4.16 -0.83 -17.83
C ASP A 235 3.78 -2.13 -17.16
N LEU A 236 3.02 -2.93 -17.92
CA LEU A 236 2.45 -4.19 -17.50
C LEU A 236 3.48 -5.08 -16.81
N THR A 237 4.75 -5.06 -17.22
CA THR A 237 5.80 -5.91 -16.65
C THR A 237 6.21 -5.59 -15.21
N ARG A 238 5.94 -4.37 -14.74
CA ARG A 238 6.52 -3.83 -13.50
C ARG A 238 5.55 -3.04 -12.62
N HIS A 239 4.48 -2.48 -13.17
CA HIS A 239 3.63 -1.47 -12.53
C HIS A 239 3.12 -1.85 -11.13
N GLN A 240 2.62 -3.07 -10.93
CA GLN A 240 2.09 -3.47 -9.61
C GLN A 240 3.18 -3.55 -8.54
N ARG A 241 4.34 -4.10 -8.91
CA ARG A 241 5.52 -4.13 -8.03
C ARG A 241 6.01 -2.71 -7.76
N THR A 242 5.98 -1.83 -8.76
CA THR A 242 6.37 -0.43 -8.61
C THR A 242 5.52 0.26 -7.55
N LEU A 243 4.19 0.17 -7.62
CA LEU A 243 3.30 0.72 -6.58
C LEU A 243 3.74 0.27 -5.19
N ALA A 244 3.88 -1.04 -4.99
CA ALA A 244 4.24 -1.59 -3.68
C ALA A 244 5.67 -1.23 -3.24
N HIS A 245 6.59 -1.01 -4.16
CA HIS A 245 7.94 -0.56 -3.84
C HIS A 245 8.00 0.92 -3.44
N GLU A 246 7.36 1.79 -4.21
CA GLU A 246 7.39 3.22 -3.94
C GLU A 246 6.61 3.56 -2.66
N LEU A 247 5.53 2.82 -2.36
CA LEU A 247 4.89 2.87 -1.05
C LEU A 247 5.87 2.47 0.06
N GLY A 248 6.78 1.53 -0.18
CA GLY A 248 7.80 1.12 0.79
C GLY A 248 8.73 2.29 1.15
N HIS A 249 9.10 3.11 0.16
CA HIS A 249 9.79 4.38 0.43
C HIS A 249 8.93 5.31 1.29
N ASN A 250 7.63 5.46 1.02
CA ASN A 250 6.75 6.27 1.87
C ASN A 250 6.73 5.81 3.33
N PHE A 251 6.83 4.50 3.60
CA PHE A 251 6.99 3.96 4.95
C PHE A 251 8.40 4.16 5.56
N GLY A 252 9.35 4.73 4.82
CA GLY A 252 10.70 5.05 5.29
C GLY A 252 11.77 4.02 4.92
N LEU A 253 11.43 3.01 4.10
CA LEU A 253 12.41 2.03 3.64
C LEU A 253 13.33 2.64 2.57
N ASN A 254 14.58 2.19 2.58
CA ASN A 254 15.55 2.49 1.52
C ASN A 254 15.77 1.25 0.65
N HIS A 255 16.38 1.46 -0.51
CA HIS A 255 16.81 0.34 -1.36
C HIS A 255 17.70 -0.64 -0.58
N ASN A 256 17.57 -1.92 -0.90
CA ASN A 256 18.47 -2.96 -0.43
C ASN A 256 18.92 -3.88 -1.57
N SER A 257 19.59 -4.98 -1.22
CA SER A 257 20.08 -6.00 -2.15
C SER A 257 19.76 -7.42 -1.68
N ARG A 258 18.68 -7.59 -0.88
CA ARG A 258 18.32 -8.90 -0.32
C ARG A 258 17.50 -9.71 -1.32
N THR A 259 17.60 -11.03 -1.23
CA THR A 259 16.56 -11.95 -1.72
C THR A 259 15.66 -12.33 -0.56
N ILE A 260 14.56 -13.03 -0.83
CA ILE A 260 13.63 -13.48 0.22
C ILE A 260 14.11 -14.74 0.98
N THR A 261 15.29 -15.26 0.64
CA THR A 261 15.97 -16.37 1.34
C THR A 261 16.09 -16.10 2.85
N PRO A 262 15.91 -17.13 3.72
CA PRO A 262 15.73 -18.55 3.42
C PRO A 262 14.29 -18.99 3.17
N ASP A 263 13.32 -18.08 3.30
CA ASP A 263 11.91 -18.38 3.24
C ASP A 263 11.34 -18.25 1.82
N VAL A 264 10.26 -18.97 1.57
CA VAL A 264 9.46 -18.75 0.37
C VAL A 264 8.37 -17.72 0.65
N GLY A 265 8.02 -16.95 -0.37
CA GLY A 265 6.80 -16.17 -0.34
C GLY A 265 5.57 -17.02 -0.60
N TRP A 266 4.42 -16.51 -0.16
CA TRP A 266 3.12 -17.11 -0.46
C TRP A 266 2.12 -16.03 -0.88
N ASP A 267 1.49 -16.23 -2.04
CA ASP A 267 0.43 -15.38 -2.57
C ASP A 267 -0.92 -16.06 -2.38
N VAL A 268 -1.65 -15.65 -1.34
CA VAL A 268 -2.96 -16.23 -1.00
C VAL A 268 -3.93 -16.03 -2.16
N GLY A 269 -4.56 -17.10 -2.63
CA GLY A 269 -5.50 -17.07 -3.74
C GLY A 269 -4.85 -16.96 -5.11
N ALA A 270 -3.52 -17.10 -5.20
CA ALA A 270 -2.76 -16.99 -6.44
C ALA A 270 -3.09 -15.72 -7.25
N ARG A 271 -3.26 -14.59 -6.56
CA ARG A 271 -3.82 -13.36 -7.13
C ARG A 271 -3.00 -12.76 -8.26
N LEU A 272 -1.71 -13.06 -8.28
CA LEU A 272 -0.79 -12.59 -9.30
C LEU A 272 -0.60 -13.61 -10.42
N GLU A 273 -1.18 -14.81 -10.31
CA GLU A 273 -1.22 -15.79 -11.39
C GLU A 273 -2.11 -15.28 -12.53
N ASN A 274 -1.62 -15.35 -13.78
CA ASN A 274 -2.34 -14.90 -14.99
C ASN A 274 -2.71 -13.40 -15.03
N ASN A 275 -1.98 -12.53 -14.31
CA ASN A 275 -2.09 -11.08 -14.54
C ASN A 275 -1.90 -10.76 -16.04
N PRO A 276 -2.77 -9.93 -16.68
CA PRO A 276 -2.76 -9.59 -18.11
C PRO A 276 -1.41 -9.19 -18.72
N ALA A 277 -0.43 -8.88 -17.88
CA ALA A 277 0.93 -8.50 -18.23
C ALA A 277 1.90 -9.60 -18.69
N ALA A 278 1.49 -10.87 -18.77
CA ALA A 278 2.43 -11.99 -19.00
C ALA A 278 3.55 -12.09 -17.92
N ASN A 279 3.27 -11.59 -16.71
CA ASN A 279 4.23 -11.54 -15.61
C ASN A 279 4.54 -12.90 -14.98
N ASN A 280 3.92 -14.01 -15.41
CA ASN A 280 4.33 -15.38 -15.11
C ASN A 280 4.82 -15.65 -13.66
N THR A 281 4.22 -14.99 -12.66
CA THR A 281 4.33 -15.42 -11.27
C THR A 281 3.41 -16.61 -11.12
N THR A 282 3.84 -17.75 -11.66
CA THR A 282 3.06 -18.98 -11.70
C THR A 282 2.95 -19.56 -10.28
N GLY A 283 1.74 -19.94 -9.88
CA GLY A 283 1.47 -20.54 -8.58
C GLY A 283 1.59 -19.58 -7.38
N ARG A 284 1.27 -20.15 -6.21
CA ARG A 284 1.21 -19.41 -4.93
C ARG A 284 2.59 -19.21 -4.31
N ILE A 285 3.48 -20.19 -4.48
CA ILE A 285 4.84 -20.15 -3.93
C ILE A 285 5.70 -19.17 -4.72
N LYS A 286 6.39 -18.28 -4.00
CA LYS A 286 7.37 -17.37 -4.57
C LYS A 286 8.76 -17.85 -4.14
N ALA A 287 9.62 -18.11 -5.11
CA ALA A 287 10.91 -18.75 -4.91
C ALA A 287 11.86 -17.89 -4.05
N THR A 288 12.67 -18.54 -3.22
CA THR A 288 13.69 -17.91 -2.35
C THR A 288 14.66 -17.00 -3.11
N THR A 289 14.86 -17.27 -4.40
CA THR A 289 15.73 -16.51 -5.30
C THR A 289 15.14 -15.17 -5.76
N MET A 290 13.86 -14.89 -5.48
CA MET A 290 13.27 -13.60 -5.78
C MET A 290 13.89 -12.51 -4.90
N ASN A 291 14.04 -11.32 -5.46
CA ASN A 291 14.54 -10.16 -4.75
C ASN A 291 13.51 -9.65 -3.75
N ASP A 292 13.97 -9.05 -2.64
CA ASP A 292 13.07 -8.29 -1.77
C ASP A 292 12.42 -7.14 -2.55
N ILE A 293 11.20 -6.77 -2.16
CA ILE A 293 10.45 -5.69 -2.79
C ILE A 293 11.23 -4.38 -2.82
N MET A 294 12.11 -4.12 -1.85
CA MET A 294 12.93 -2.91 -1.81
C MET A 294 14.23 -2.98 -2.63
N VAL A 295 14.52 -4.07 -3.35
CA VAL A 295 15.57 -4.05 -4.39
C VAL A 295 15.06 -3.24 -5.57
N GLY A 296 15.73 -2.15 -5.93
CA GLY A 296 15.29 -1.23 -6.98
C GLY A 296 15.28 -1.84 -8.39
N GLY A 297 14.45 -1.27 -9.28
CA GLY A 297 14.50 -1.55 -10.73
C GLY A 297 14.04 -2.95 -11.17
N GLN A 298 13.31 -3.69 -10.33
CA GLN A 298 12.92 -5.07 -10.62
C GLN A 298 11.65 -5.17 -11.48
N LEU A 299 11.51 -6.31 -12.15
CA LEU A 299 10.25 -6.75 -12.75
C LEU A 299 9.33 -7.32 -11.67
N THR A 300 8.02 -7.37 -11.95
CA THR A 300 7.02 -7.93 -11.01
C THR A 300 7.31 -9.39 -10.66
N ASN A 301 7.82 -10.15 -11.62
CA ASN A 301 8.10 -11.58 -11.49
C ASN A 301 9.44 -11.92 -10.85
N SER A 302 10.24 -10.90 -10.54
CA SER A 302 11.56 -11.04 -9.92
C SER A 302 11.58 -10.60 -8.46
N ALA A 303 10.44 -10.16 -7.91
CA ALA A 303 10.37 -9.56 -6.58
C ALA A 303 9.25 -10.17 -5.73
N TRP A 304 9.52 -10.28 -4.44
CA TRP A 304 8.53 -10.55 -3.40
C TRP A 304 8.96 -9.88 -2.09
N VAL A 305 8.14 -9.90 -1.05
CA VAL A 305 8.55 -9.34 0.25
C VAL A 305 9.41 -10.34 1.03
N ASP A 306 10.57 -9.87 1.50
CA ASP A 306 11.40 -10.58 2.46
C ASP A 306 10.83 -10.45 3.88
N VAL A 307 11.10 -11.43 4.76
CA VAL A 307 10.62 -11.44 6.14
C VAL A 307 11.02 -10.19 6.92
N THR A 308 12.23 -9.65 6.67
CA THR A 308 12.70 -8.42 7.33
C THR A 308 11.83 -7.22 6.94
N THR A 309 11.50 -7.13 5.65
CA THR A 309 10.69 -6.05 5.09
C THR A 309 9.22 -6.19 5.53
N TYR A 310 8.69 -7.41 5.55
CA TYR A 310 7.35 -7.68 6.05
C TYR A 310 7.21 -7.30 7.53
N SER A 311 8.17 -7.71 8.36
CA SER A 311 8.21 -7.39 9.79
C SER A 311 8.32 -5.88 10.05
N PHE A 312 9.02 -5.16 9.17
CA PHE A 312 9.06 -3.69 9.23
C PHE A 312 7.67 -3.08 9.01
N PHE A 313 6.94 -3.52 7.98
CA PHE A 313 5.57 -3.05 7.77
C PHE A 313 4.65 -3.43 8.92
N GLU A 314 4.79 -4.66 9.43
CA GLU A 314 3.98 -5.13 10.55
C GLU A 314 4.19 -4.29 11.82
N SER A 315 5.42 -3.85 12.09
CA SER A 315 5.72 -2.99 13.24
C SER A 315 5.53 -1.48 12.99
N SER A 316 5.15 -1.08 11.77
CA SER A 316 5.15 0.33 11.39
C SER A 316 3.95 1.11 11.96
N SER A 317 4.25 2.22 12.65
CA SER A 317 3.22 3.04 13.30
C SER A 317 2.21 3.69 12.36
N SER A 318 2.55 3.90 11.09
CA SER A 318 1.63 4.43 10.05
C SER A 318 0.64 3.37 9.53
N ILE A 319 0.91 2.10 9.80
CA ILE A 319 -0.06 0.98 9.69
C ILE A 319 -0.74 0.73 11.07
N LEU A 320 -0.23 1.35 12.14
CA LEU A 320 -0.77 1.29 13.52
C LEU A 320 -1.54 2.54 13.96
N GLY A 321 -1.97 3.36 13.00
CA GLY A 321 -2.93 4.43 13.22
C GLY A 321 -2.39 5.73 13.81
N ALA A 322 -2.98 6.82 13.33
CA ALA A 322 -3.45 7.82 14.27
C ALA A 322 -4.86 8.23 13.88
N SER A 323 -5.65 8.46 14.94
CA SER A 323 -7.01 8.94 14.89
C SER A 323 -7.22 10.11 13.91
N PRO A 324 -8.43 10.24 13.35
CA PRO A 324 -8.78 11.34 12.48
C PRO A 324 -8.56 12.66 13.21
N MET A 325 -7.67 13.52 12.70
CA MET A 325 -7.82 14.94 12.94
C MET A 325 -9.08 15.36 12.19
N MET A 326 -10.13 15.67 12.96
CA MET A 326 -11.40 16.18 12.47
C MET A 326 -11.19 17.24 11.38
N ALA A 327 -11.65 16.95 10.17
CA ALA A 327 -11.76 17.94 9.11
C ALA A 327 -13.05 18.75 9.30
N ASP A 328 -12.90 20.05 9.50
CA ASP A 328 -13.98 21.00 9.22
C ASP A 328 -14.05 21.15 7.70
N GLY A 329 -14.79 20.26 7.05
CA GLY A 329 -15.04 20.31 5.61
C GLY A 329 -15.86 21.54 5.28
N GLN A 330 -15.25 22.54 4.63
CA GLN A 330 -15.96 23.73 4.17
C GLN A 330 -15.72 24.03 2.68
N ALA A 331 -16.81 24.17 1.94
CA ALA A 331 -16.86 24.47 0.51
C ALA A 331 -16.21 25.81 0.13
N GLY A 332 -15.53 25.85 -1.02
CA GLY A 332 -14.98 27.07 -1.63
C GLY A 332 -14.01 26.76 -2.78
N ASN A 333 -13.75 27.74 -3.66
CA ASN A 333 -12.70 27.62 -4.68
C ASN A 333 -11.33 27.62 -4.00
N VAL A 334 -10.45 26.71 -4.42
CA VAL A 334 -9.13 26.53 -3.81
C VAL A 334 -8.06 26.71 -4.87
N LEU A 335 -7.17 27.67 -4.60
CA LEU A 335 -5.87 27.77 -5.27
C LEU A 335 -4.79 27.26 -4.31
N ALA A 336 -4.11 26.18 -4.68
CA ALA A 336 -3.06 25.60 -3.86
C ALA A 336 -1.67 25.95 -4.41
N VAL A 337 -1.06 27.03 -3.93
CA VAL A 337 0.23 27.52 -4.44
C VAL A 337 1.40 26.82 -3.79
N GLN A 338 2.29 26.28 -4.62
CA GLN A 338 3.57 25.72 -4.20
C GLN A 338 4.70 26.63 -4.60
N GLY A 339 5.72 26.68 -3.74
CA GLY A 339 6.97 27.33 -4.06
C GLY A 339 8.11 26.86 -3.18
N TYR A 340 9.30 27.26 -3.59
CA TYR A 340 10.54 26.95 -2.92
C TYR A 340 11.11 28.24 -2.35
N PHE A 341 11.44 28.27 -1.07
CA PHE A 341 12.26 29.33 -0.50
C PHE A 341 13.71 28.88 -0.37
N ASP A 342 14.64 29.83 -0.33
CA ASP A 342 16.02 29.55 0.06
C ASP A 342 16.09 28.80 1.40
N PRO A 343 17.23 28.15 1.73
CA PRO A 343 17.37 27.42 2.99
C PRO A 343 17.20 28.29 4.25
N GLN A 344 17.13 29.62 4.10
CA GLN A 344 16.89 30.58 5.19
C GLN A 344 15.42 31.02 5.25
N GLY A 345 14.57 30.58 4.32
CA GLY A 345 13.17 30.96 4.22
C GLY A 345 12.95 32.42 3.78
N GLN A 346 13.97 33.11 3.28
CA GLN A 346 13.92 34.56 3.04
C GLN A 346 13.57 34.93 1.61
N THR A 347 14.05 34.15 0.63
CA THR A 347 13.85 34.43 -0.79
C THR A 347 13.02 33.34 -1.45
N LEU A 348 11.92 33.71 -2.11
CA LEU A 348 11.20 32.79 -2.98
C LEU A 348 12.07 32.49 -4.21
N LEU A 349 12.56 31.26 -4.31
CA LEU A 349 13.37 30.76 -5.41
C LEU A 349 12.54 30.38 -6.62
N SER A 350 11.36 29.77 -6.42
CA SER A 350 10.42 29.54 -7.50
C SER A 350 9.00 29.37 -7.01
N LEU A 351 8.04 29.71 -7.87
CA LEU A 351 6.62 29.43 -7.72
C LEU A 351 6.26 28.37 -8.77
N LYS A 352 5.65 27.26 -8.36
CA LYS A 352 5.20 26.21 -9.28
C LYS A 352 3.68 26.24 -9.40
N PRO A 353 3.13 25.98 -10.60
CA PRO A 353 1.70 26.05 -10.82
C PRO A 353 0.96 25.15 -9.84
N SER A 354 -0.15 25.74 -9.43
CA SER A 354 -0.82 25.57 -8.17
C SER A 354 -2.18 25.00 -8.48
N LEU A 355 -2.40 23.73 -8.17
CA LEU A 355 -3.66 23.03 -8.48
C LEU A 355 -4.86 23.97 -8.25
N ARG A 356 -5.68 24.14 -9.29
CA ARG A 356 -6.91 24.92 -9.22
C ARG A 356 -8.08 23.96 -9.12
N LEU A 357 -8.80 24.02 -8.02
CA LEU A 357 -10.05 23.28 -7.84
C LEU A 357 -11.21 24.27 -7.96
N ASP A 358 -11.98 24.12 -9.04
CA ASP A 358 -13.21 24.86 -9.26
C ASP A 358 -14.40 24.01 -8.75
N GLY A 359 -15.25 24.56 -7.88
CA GLY A 359 -16.51 23.93 -7.48
C GLY A 359 -16.58 23.34 -6.05
N LYS A 360 -17.79 22.88 -5.68
CA LYS A 360 -18.10 22.29 -4.38
C LYS A 360 -17.43 20.92 -4.27
N ILE A 361 -16.48 20.79 -3.35
CA ILE A 361 -16.07 19.48 -2.84
C ILE A 361 -17.18 19.10 -1.85
N ASP A 362 -17.98 18.09 -2.18
CA ASP A 362 -19.06 17.65 -1.30
C ASP A 362 -18.45 17.15 0.01
N PRO A 363 -18.77 17.76 1.17
CA PRO A 363 -18.33 17.20 2.43
C PRO A 363 -18.99 15.83 2.63
N PRO A 364 -18.31 14.85 3.27
CA PRO A 364 -18.99 13.65 3.70
C PRO A 364 -20.15 14.04 4.62
N LYS A 365 -21.33 13.46 4.38
CA LYS A 365 -22.51 13.65 5.23
C LYS A 365 -22.17 13.18 6.64
N THR A 366 -21.92 14.12 7.56
CA THR A 366 -21.87 13.83 8.99
C THR A 366 -23.10 14.43 9.69
N PRO A 367 -23.64 13.76 10.73
CA PRO A 367 -24.79 14.25 11.48
C PRO A 367 -24.35 15.40 12.40
N ASP A 368 -25.10 16.50 12.33
CA ASP A 368 -25.09 17.70 13.17
C ASP A 368 -24.14 17.72 14.40
N ALA A 369 -23.17 18.64 14.39
CA ALA A 369 -22.49 19.10 15.60
C ALA A 369 -22.35 20.63 15.63
N ALA A 370 -22.69 21.20 16.79
CA ALA A 370 -22.89 22.61 17.10
C ALA A 370 -21.61 23.49 17.04
N PRO A 371 -21.74 24.84 16.93
CA PRO A 371 -20.60 25.73 16.74
C PRO A 371 -19.85 26.03 18.04
N PHE A 372 -18.51 25.94 18.02
CA PHE A 372 -17.62 26.44 19.10
C PHE A 372 -16.48 27.31 18.53
N PRO A 373 -15.90 28.22 19.36
CA PRO A 373 -15.27 29.45 18.90
C PRO A 373 -13.77 29.32 18.60
N TRP A 374 -13.33 30.20 17.72
CA TRP A 374 -11.98 30.34 17.20
C TRP A 374 -10.92 30.63 18.27
N SER A 375 -9.83 29.86 18.27
CA SER A 375 -8.51 30.32 18.69
C SER A 375 -7.45 29.77 17.76
N SER A 376 -6.77 30.67 17.04
CA SER A 376 -5.70 30.36 16.09
C SER A 376 -4.44 29.86 16.81
N PRO A 377 -3.87 28.68 16.48
CA PRO A 377 -2.53 28.33 16.92
C PRO A 377 -1.52 28.69 15.84
N THR A 378 -0.64 29.64 16.16
CA THR A 378 0.64 29.85 15.48
C THR A 378 1.57 28.67 15.74
N THR A 379 1.76 27.78 14.77
CA THR A 379 2.70 26.64 14.90
C THR A 379 4.10 27.05 14.42
N ARG A 380 5.05 27.20 15.36
CA ARG A 380 6.47 27.37 15.09
C ARG A 380 7.08 26.06 14.58
N ALA A 381 7.70 26.08 13.41
CA ALA A 381 8.59 25.00 12.96
C ALA A 381 9.88 24.98 13.81
N ARG A 382 10.25 23.83 14.37
CA ARG A 382 11.57 23.61 15.00
C ARG A 382 12.47 22.81 14.06
N ASN A 383 13.72 23.28 13.98
CA ASN A 383 14.84 22.79 13.18
C ASN A 383 15.25 21.34 13.48
N ARG A 384 15.61 20.60 12.42
CA ARG A 384 16.79 19.71 12.41
C ARG A 384 17.37 19.60 11.00
N ALA A 385 18.70 19.55 10.94
CA ALA A 385 19.55 19.97 9.84
C ALA A 385 19.61 19.00 8.63
N SER A 386 19.38 19.58 7.45
CA SER A 386 19.89 19.23 6.13
C SER A 386 19.85 20.55 5.32
N PRO A 387 20.69 20.81 4.29
CA PRO A 387 20.59 22.04 3.50
C PRO A 387 19.36 21.94 2.58
N SER A 388 18.16 22.02 3.17
CA SER A 388 16.91 21.78 2.48
C SER A 388 16.14 23.08 2.31
N THR A 389 15.96 23.47 1.05
CA THR A 389 14.94 24.40 0.54
C THR A 389 13.60 24.20 1.28
N HIS A 390 13.03 25.26 1.84
CA HIS A 390 11.76 25.18 2.55
C HIS A 390 10.58 25.16 1.57
N ARG A 391 9.70 24.16 1.71
CA ARG A 391 8.45 24.03 0.93
C ARG A 391 7.28 24.62 1.70
N PHE A 392 6.38 25.29 1.00
CA PHE A 392 5.10 25.76 1.55
C PHE A 392 3.94 25.43 0.62
N ALA A 393 2.76 25.25 1.20
CA ALA A 393 1.49 25.20 0.49
C ALA A 393 0.58 26.30 1.07
N GLY A 394 0.11 27.21 0.23
CA GLY A 394 -0.86 28.24 0.60
C GLY A 394 -2.21 27.96 -0.04
N ILE A 395 -3.27 27.92 0.76
CA ILE A 395 -4.66 27.89 0.27
C ILE A 395 -5.21 29.31 0.29
N ALA A 396 -5.51 29.86 -0.88
CA ALA A 396 -6.30 31.08 -0.98
C ALA A 396 -7.75 30.72 -1.30
N ARG A 397 -8.67 31.11 -0.41
CA ARG A 397 -10.12 31.00 -0.63
C ARG A 397 -10.63 32.32 -1.21
N THR A 398 -11.30 32.28 -2.36
CA THR A 398 -12.01 33.46 -2.88
C THR A 398 -13.46 33.10 -3.21
N THR A 399 -14.39 33.89 -2.68
CA THR A 399 -15.82 33.81 -3.07
C THR A 399 -16.11 34.61 -4.33
N ASN A 400 -15.17 35.45 -4.78
CA ASN A 400 -15.25 36.25 -6.00
C ASN A 400 -13.84 36.45 -6.59
N TRP A 401 -13.61 35.95 -7.80
CA TRP A 401 -12.32 36.05 -8.50
C TRP A 401 -12.02 37.43 -9.11
N ASN A 402 -12.91 38.42 -8.92
CA ASN A 402 -12.85 39.72 -9.61
C ASN A 402 -12.31 40.90 -8.79
N THR A 403 -11.68 40.67 -7.63
CA THR A 403 -11.04 41.76 -6.88
C THR A 403 -9.63 41.36 -6.46
N GLY A 404 -8.68 42.23 -6.81
CA GLY A 404 -7.25 41.93 -6.93
C GLY A 404 -6.54 41.32 -5.72
N PHE A 405 -5.40 40.71 -6.01
CA PHE A 405 -4.41 40.26 -5.04
C PHE A 405 -4.11 41.37 -4.03
N SER A 406 -4.63 41.21 -2.82
CA SER A 406 -4.17 41.98 -1.68
C SER A 406 -2.79 41.44 -1.31
N LYS A 407 -1.75 42.28 -1.40
CA LYS A 407 -0.41 41.94 -0.89
C LYS A 407 -0.55 41.42 0.54
N CYS A 408 -0.10 40.19 0.80
CA CYS A 408 0.33 39.82 2.14
C CYS A 408 1.48 40.77 2.48
N SER A 409 1.20 41.78 3.32
CA SER A 409 2.22 42.68 3.84
C SER A 409 3.12 41.88 4.77
N SER A 410 4.43 42.00 4.54
CA SER A 410 5.46 41.51 5.42
C SER A 410 5.32 42.17 6.80
N PRO A 411 5.26 41.41 7.91
CA PRO A 411 5.44 42.01 9.22
C PRO A 411 6.92 42.44 9.32
N SER A 412 7.12 43.75 9.42
CA SER A 412 8.39 44.34 9.81
C SER A 412 8.76 43.85 11.22
N LEU A 413 9.94 43.26 11.35
CA LEU A 413 10.53 42.92 12.64
C LEU A 413 10.98 44.21 13.34
N PRO A 414 10.59 44.48 14.59
CA PRO A 414 11.30 45.45 15.41
C PRO A 414 12.67 44.86 15.80
N ILE A 415 13.69 45.73 15.77
CA ILE A 415 15.11 45.46 16.08
C ILE A 415 15.27 44.85 17.47
#